data_AF-A0A7S0QCM5-F1
#
_entry.id   AF-A0A7S0QCM5-F1
#
_cell.length_a   1.000
_cell.length_b   1.000
_cell.length_c   1.000
_cell.angle_alpha   90.00
_cell.angle_beta   90.00
_cell.angle_gamma   90.00
#
_symmetry.space_group_name_H-M   'P 1'
#
loop_
_entity.id
_entity.type
_entity.pdbx_description
1 polymer ?
#
loop_
_entity_poly.entity_id
_entity_poly.type
_entity_poly.pdbx_seq_one_letter_code
_entity_poly.pdbx_strand_id
1 'polypeptide(L)'
;LMYLACPIFLGNGSGILGTWFSTFRSLGSSCMMSHTARSQQLPLEHGLLPEAFIWANNHYDFGVGIGQLFRSQIHERIASDISLQRLIEFCKVGEGAAALRALIAASNATYPEYMDEIVGMADAAGAPFHSLAVLNLRNEIRQTTSFNA
;
A
#
# COMPACT_ATOMS: atom_id res chain seq x y z
N LEU A 1 -9.27 8.63 14.93
CA LEU A 1 -9.36 7.17 14.75
C LEU A 1 -9.50 6.93 13.24
N MET A 2 -8.41 6.59 12.55
CA MET A 2 -8.49 6.23 11.14
C MET A 2 -8.72 4.73 11.08
N TYR A 3 -9.95 4.30 10.75
CA TYR A 3 -10.35 2.90 10.70
C TYR A 3 -10.33 2.46 9.24
N LEU A 4 -9.28 1.75 8.84
CA LEU A 4 -9.25 1.06 7.55
C LEU A 4 -8.91 -0.39 7.83
N ALA A 5 -9.92 -1.26 7.67
CA ALA A 5 -9.69 -2.67 7.47
C ALA A 5 -8.93 -2.79 6.15
N CYS A 6 -7.61 -2.88 6.22
CA CYS A 6 -6.77 -3.20 5.08
C CYS A 6 -6.88 -4.71 4.89
N PRO A 7 -7.55 -5.24 3.84
CA PRO A 7 -7.43 -6.65 3.49
C PRO A 7 -6.01 -6.87 2.99
N ILE A 8 -5.12 -7.20 3.92
CA ILE A 8 -3.70 -7.38 3.66
C ILE A 8 -3.48 -8.68 2.91
N PHE A 9 -2.92 -8.55 1.70
CA PHE A 9 -1.87 -9.40 1.13
C PHE A 9 -2.08 -10.93 1.09
N LEU A 10 -3.30 -11.46 0.98
CA LEU A 10 -3.54 -12.91 0.87
C LEU A 10 -4.33 -13.36 -0.38
N GLY A 11 -4.32 -12.58 -1.46
CA GLY A 11 -5.00 -12.93 -2.71
C GLY A 11 -4.07 -13.21 -3.89
N ASN A 12 -3.87 -14.49 -4.22
CA ASN A 12 -3.47 -14.90 -5.57
C ASN A 12 -4.72 -14.84 -6.46
N GLY A 13 -4.94 -13.72 -7.13
CA GLY A 13 -5.96 -13.61 -8.19
C GLY A 13 -6.91 -12.41 -8.03
N SER A 14 -7.19 -11.82 -9.19
CA SER A 14 -8.31 -10.91 -9.48
C SER A 14 -8.25 -9.51 -8.86
N GLY A 15 -8.34 -8.50 -9.74
CA GLY A 15 -8.25 -7.09 -9.42
C GLY A 15 -9.17 -6.63 -8.29
N ILE A 16 -8.62 -5.82 -7.38
CA ILE A 16 -9.34 -5.23 -6.26
C ILE A 16 -9.35 -3.72 -6.47
N LEU A 17 -10.17 -3.26 -7.43
CA LEU A 17 -10.65 -1.89 -7.50
C LEU A 17 -12.17 -1.81 -7.24
N GLY A 18 -12.79 -2.91 -6.79
CA GLY A 18 -14.22 -2.94 -6.43
C GLY A 18 -14.54 -2.58 -4.98
N THR A 19 -13.57 -2.65 -4.06
CA THR A 19 -13.86 -2.59 -2.60
C THR A 19 -13.10 -1.51 -1.83
N TRP A 20 -12.19 -0.76 -2.48
CA TRP A 20 -11.48 0.36 -1.83
C TRP A 20 -12.25 1.68 -1.87
N PHE A 21 -13.18 1.87 -2.81
CA PHE A 21 -13.84 3.16 -3.04
C PHE A 21 -15.07 3.46 -2.15
N SER A 22 -15.65 2.48 -1.46
CA SER A 22 -16.93 2.67 -0.75
C SER A 22 -16.82 3.14 0.70
N THR A 23 -15.66 3.02 1.35
CA THR A 23 -15.52 3.34 2.79
C THR A 23 -15.11 4.79 3.07
N PHE A 24 -14.79 5.59 2.04
CA PHE A 24 -14.25 6.95 2.21
C PHE A 24 -15.32 8.04 2.49
N ARG A 25 -16.58 7.67 2.68
CA ARG A 25 -17.65 8.61 3.05
C ARG A 25 -18.20 8.26 4.42
N SER A 26 -17.83 9.08 5.41
CA SER A 26 -18.56 9.36 6.66
C SER A 26 -17.75 9.12 7.92
N LEU A 27 -17.81 10.12 8.82
CA LEU A 27 -17.35 10.18 10.21
C LEU A 27 -15.88 10.63 10.33
N GLY A 28 -15.56 11.89 10.60
CA GLY A 28 -16.20 12.80 11.55
C GLY A 28 -15.33 12.88 12.81
N SER A 29 -14.73 14.05 13.01
CA SER A 29 -13.71 14.39 14.01
C SER A 29 -14.04 14.03 15.46
N SER A 30 -13.06 13.46 16.17
CA SER A 30 -12.66 13.93 17.52
C SER A 30 -11.32 13.34 17.95
N CYS A 31 -10.47 14.24 18.43
CA CYS A 31 -9.12 13.99 18.93
C CYS A 31 -9.18 13.72 20.45
N MET A 32 -8.51 12.67 20.92
CA MET A 32 -8.06 12.58 22.31
C MET A 32 -6.68 11.92 22.34
N MET A 33 -5.73 12.60 22.97
CA MET A 33 -4.29 12.31 22.99
C MET A 33 -3.95 11.04 23.80
N SER A 34 -2.95 10.27 23.33
CA SER A 34 -1.74 9.87 24.09
C SER A 34 -0.97 8.69 23.49
N HIS A 35 0.32 8.91 23.25
CA HIS A 35 1.48 8.00 23.21
C HIS A 35 1.55 6.79 22.24
N THR A 36 2.56 6.88 21.36
CA THR A 36 3.36 5.82 20.70
C THR A 36 2.59 4.71 19.98
N ALA A 37 2.69 4.69 18.64
CA ALA A 37 2.14 3.63 17.80
C ALA A 37 2.64 2.24 18.27
N ARG A 38 1.72 1.44 18.80
CA ARG A 38 1.96 0.07 19.26
C ARG A 38 1.07 -0.86 18.44
N SER A 39 1.66 -1.65 17.56
CA SER A 39 0.94 -2.69 16.82
C SER A 39 0.85 -3.96 17.67
N GLN A 40 -0.36 -4.48 17.89
CA GLN A 40 -0.60 -5.81 18.45
C GLN A 40 -0.99 -6.76 17.33
N GLN A 41 -0.39 -7.96 17.31
CA GLN A 41 -0.69 -9.04 16.37
C GLN A 41 -1.45 -10.12 17.15
N LEU A 42 -2.70 -10.40 16.76
CA LEU A 42 -3.52 -11.46 17.37
C LEU A 42 -3.21 -12.83 16.75
N PRO A 43 -3.30 -13.95 17.50
CA PRO A 43 -3.06 -15.29 16.95
C PRO A 43 -4.01 -15.62 15.80
N LEU A 44 -3.48 -16.20 14.72
CA LEU A 44 -4.24 -16.59 13.53
C LEU A 44 -4.93 -17.95 13.75
N GLU A 45 -6.24 -17.97 13.98
CA GLU A 45 -7.07 -19.17 13.76
C GLU A 45 -7.47 -19.27 12.27
N HIS A 46 -7.52 -20.50 11.75
CA HIS A 46 -7.82 -20.80 10.35
C HIS A 46 -9.16 -20.19 9.91
N GLY A 47 -9.10 -19.22 8.99
CA GLY A 47 -10.27 -18.61 8.33
C GLY A 47 -10.59 -17.18 8.73
N LEU A 48 -9.88 -16.61 9.71
CA LEU A 48 -10.00 -15.19 10.06
C LEU A 48 -8.83 -14.42 9.45
N LEU A 49 -9.14 -13.34 8.72
CA LEU A 49 -8.12 -12.39 8.30
C LEU A 49 -7.53 -11.73 9.55
N PRO A 50 -6.19 -11.64 9.68
CA PRO A 50 -5.60 -10.90 10.79
C PRO A 50 -6.09 -9.46 10.77
N GLU A 51 -6.71 -9.03 11.86
CA GLU A 51 -7.03 -7.64 12.09
C GLU A 51 -5.84 -6.96 12.75
N ALA A 52 -5.50 -5.78 12.23
CA ALA A 52 -4.46 -4.93 12.77
C ALA A 52 -5.02 -3.53 13.01
N PHE A 53 -4.75 -2.98 14.19
CA PHE A 53 -5.12 -1.61 14.54
C PHE A 53 -3.88 -0.74 14.55
N ILE A 54 -3.90 0.33 13.76
CA ILE A 54 -2.82 1.31 13.68
C ILE A 54 -3.37 2.67 14.10
N TRP A 55 -2.71 3.24 15.11
CA TRP A 55 -2.99 4.58 15.60
C TRP A 55 -2.02 5.54 14.94
N ALA A 56 -2.56 6.52 14.21
CA ALA A 56 -1.77 7.49 13.45
C ALA A 56 -2.39 8.88 13.52
N ASN A 57 -1.56 9.91 13.43
CA ASN A 57 -1.98 11.31 13.47
C ASN A 57 -2.22 11.90 12.08
N ASN A 58 -1.62 11.28 11.06
CA ASN A 58 -1.72 11.65 9.66
C ASN A 58 -1.50 10.39 8.79
N HIS A 59 -1.65 10.54 7.47
CA HIS A 59 -1.52 9.45 6.51
C HIS A 59 -0.10 8.86 6.43
N TYR A 60 0.93 9.70 6.50
CA TYR A 60 2.31 9.21 6.56
C TYR A 60 2.56 8.33 7.79
N ASP A 61 2.15 8.76 8.99
CA ASP A 61 2.25 7.99 10.24
C ASP A 61 1.48 6.67 10.15
N PHE A 62 0.34 6.66 9.46
CA PHE A 62 -0.43 5.45 9.21
C PHE A 62 0.35 4.49 8.32
N GLY A 63 0.93 5.01 7.23
CA GLY A 63 1.87 4.29 6.37
C GLY A 63 3.03 3.68 7.15
N VAL A 64 3.67 4.47 8.03
CA VAL A 64 4.74 4.00 8.92
C VAL A 64 4.28 2.82 9.77
N GLY A 65 3.10 2.90 10.39
CA GLY A 65 2.52 1.81 11.18
C GLY A 65 2.34 0.52 10.36
N ILE A 66 1.86 0.63 9.11
CA ILE A 66 1.74 -0.51 8.20
C ILE A 66 3.12 -1.07 7.87
N GLY A 67 4.08 -0.21 7.49
CA GLY A 67 5.42 -0.61 7.10
C GLY A 67 6.18 -1.31 8.22
N GLN A 68 6.02 -0.88 9.47
CA GLN A 68 6.59 -1.56 10.64
C GLN A 68 5.95 -2.93 10.87
N LEU A 69 4.62 -3.00 10.86
CA LEU A 69 3.89 -4.22 11.18
C LEU A 69 4.09 -5.31 10.12
N PHE A 70 4.13 -4.92 8.84
CA PHE A 70 4.20 -5.85 7.72
C PHE A 70 5.56 -5.89 7.01
N ARG A 71 6.62 -5.39 7.66
CA ARG A 71 7.95 -5.29 7.08
C ARG A 71 8.39 -6.58 6.39
N SER A 72 8.35 -7.71 7.11
CA SER A 72 8.80 -9.00 6.58
C SER A 72 7.96 -9.45 5.39
N GLN A 73 6.63 -9.28 5.45
CA GLN A 73 5.72 -9.66 4.37
C GLN A 73 5.89 -8.79 3.13
N ILE A 74 6.15 -7.48 3.30
CA ILE A 74 6.45 -6.56 2.21
C ILE A 74 7.72 -7.01 1.48
N HIS A 75 8.79 -7.28 2.22
CA HIS A 75 10.05 -7.76 1.63
C HIS A 75 9.88 -9.11 0.94
N GLU A 76 9.20 -10.06 1.59
CA GLU A 76 8.91 -11.37 1.01
C GLU A 76 8.10 -11.24 -0.28
N ARG A 77 7.07 -10.39 -0.31
CA ARG A 77 6.24 -10.17 -1.51
C ARG A 77 7.06 -9.61 -2.67
N ILE A 78 7.89 -8.60 -2.40
CA ILE A 78 8.77 -8.00 -3.42
C ILE A 78 9.78 -9.04 -3.94
N ALA A 79 10.28 -9.90 -3.06
CA ALA A 79 11.29 -10.91 -3.39
C ALA A 79 10.74 -12.18 -4.06
N SER A 80 9.48 -12.54 -3.85
CA SER A 80 8.91 -13.82 -4.31
C SER A 80 7.90 -13.71 -5.46
N ASP A 81 7.26 -12.56 -5.66
CA ASP A 81 6.31 -12.38 -6.76
C ASP A 81 7.02 -12.07 -8.08
N ILE A 82 7.17 -13.09 -8.93
CA ILE A 82 7.80 -12.98 -10.26
C ILE A 82 7.07 -11.96 -11.15
N SER A 83 5.75 -11.90 -11.09
CA SER A 83 4.94 -10.98 -11.91
C SER A 83 5.19 -9.53 -11.49
N LEU A 84 5.28 -9.29 -10.19
CA LEU A 84 5.64 -7.99 -9.62
C LEU A 84 7.08 -7.62 -9.97
N GLN A 85 8.04 -8.54 -9.85
CA GLN A 85 9.44 -8.28 -10.18
C GLN A 85 9.62 -7.87 -11.64
N ARG A 86 8.97 -8.60 -12.57
CA ARG A 86 8.99 -8.23 -13.99
C ARG A 86 8.42 -6.84 -14.23
N LEU A 87 7.33 -6.49 -13.53
CA LEU A 87 6.73 -5.17 -13.63
C LEU A 87 7.64 -4.08 -13.05
N ILE A 88 8.32 -4.35 -11.93
CA ILE A 88 9.31 -3.45 -11.34
C ILE A 88 10.46 -3.20 -12.33
N GLU A 89 11.01 -4.25 -12.94
CA GLU A 89 12.08 -4.10 -13.94
C GLU A 89 11.60 -3.33 -15.18
N PHE A 90 10.40 -3.63 -15.69
CA PHE A 90 9.78 -2.89 -16.78
C PHE A 90 9.66 -1.40 -16.46
N CYS A 91 9.29 -1.05 -15.22
CA CYS A 91 9.13 0.33 -14.79
C CYS A 91 10.45 1.10 -14.59
N LYS A 92 11.62 0.46 -14.75
CA LYS A 92 12.91 1.16 -14.65
C LYS A 92 13.31 1.87 -15.93
N VAL A 93 12.74 1.49 -17.08
CA VAL A 93 13.20 1.97 -18.39
C VAL A 93 12.05 2.27 -19.36
N GLY A 94 12.35 3.06 -20.40
CA GLY A 94 11.46 3.27 -21.55
C GLY A 94 10.03 3.70 -21.20
N GLU A 95 9.06 3.04 -21.82
CA GLU A 95 7.62 3.26 -21.62
C GLU A 95 7.20 3.06 -20.15
N GLY A 96 7.66 1.98 -19.50
CA GLY A 96 7.30 1.67 -18.12
C GLY A 96 7.74 2.76 -17.13
N ALA A 97 8.96 3.28 -17.30
CA ALA A 97 9.44 4.41 -16.48
C ALA A 97 8.62 5.68 -16.70
N ALA A 98 8.23 5.96 -17.95
CA ALA A 98 7.39 7.12 -18.26
C ALA A 98 5.99 6.98 -17.64
N ALA A 99 5.36 5.80 -17.76
CA ALA A 99 4.05 5.51 -17.20
C ALA A 99 4.06 5.60 -15.66
N LEU A 100 5.05 4.98 -14.99
CA LEU A 100 5.15 5.05 -13.53
C LEU A 100 5.30 6.50 -13.04
N ARG A 101 6.15 7.31 -13.69
CA ARG A 101 6.30 8.73 -13.33
C ARG A 101 4.99 9.51 -13.52
N ALA A 102 4.30 9.30 -14.64
CA ALA A 102 3.04 9.97 -14.92
C ALA A 102 1.97 9.61 -13.89
N LEU A 103 1.86 8.32 -13.54
CA LEU A 103 0.94 7.84 -12.52
C LEU A 103 1.28 8.38 -11.14
N ILE A 104 2.55 8.38 -10.72
CA ILE A 104 2.96 8.98 -9.44
C ILE A 104 2.61 10.48 -9.42
N ALA A 105 2.85 11.22 -10.50
CA ALA A 105 2.52 12.63 -10.57
C ALA A 105 1.00 12.87 -10.49
N ALA A 106 0.21 12.09 -11.22
CA ALA A 106 -1.25 12.17 -11.19
C ALA A 106 -1.82 11.80 -9.82
N SER A 107 -1.30 10.73 -9.19
CA SER A 107 -1.70 10.29 -7.86
C SER A 107 -1.31 11.31 -6.79
N ASN A 108 -0.13 11.92 -6.86
CA ASN A 108 0.24 12.99 -5.92
C ASN A 108 -0.67 14.22 -6.05
N ALA A 109 -1.11 14.55 -7.26
CA ALA A 109 -2.02 15.68 -7.47
C ALA A 109 -3.46 15.39 -7.02
N THR A 110 -3.91 14.13 -7.18
CA THR A 110 -5.32 13.75 -6.96
C THR A 110 -5.57 13.17 -5.56
N TYR A 111 -4.61 12.39 -5.06
CA TYR A 111 -4.68 11.62 -3.81
C TYR A 111 -3.38 11.78 -2.99
N PRO A 112 -3.00 13.01 -2.61
CA PRO A 112 -1.74 13.26 -1.91
C PRO A 112 -1.62 12.48 -0.59
N GLU A 113 -2.72 12.40 0.16
CA GLU A 113 -2.78 11.66 1.43
C GLU A 113 -2.46 10.17 1.26
N TYR A 114 -3.01 9.52 0.22
CA TYR A 114 -2.70 8.12 -0.06
C TYR A 114 -1.22 7.92 -0.46
N MET A 115 -0.65 8.88 -1.20
CA MET A 115 0.77 8.82 -1.55
C MET A 115 1.66 8.96 -0.31
N ASP A 116 1.27 9.79 0.67
CA ASP A 116 1.95 9.88 1.96
C ASP A 116 1.93 8.53 2.71
N GLU A 117 0.83 7.77 2.65
CA GLU A 117 0.78 6.41 3.23
C GLU A 117 1.80 5.47 2.57
N ILE A 118 1.93 5.50 1.24
CA ILE A 118 2.90 4.67 0.51
C ILE A 118 4.33 5.06 0.88
N VAL A 119 4.61 6.37 1.02
CA VAL A 119 5.93 6.86 1.44
C VAL A 119 6.26 6.39 2.86
N GLY A 120 5.37 6.61 3.83
CA GLY A 120 5.59 6.18 5.22
C GLY A 120 5.77 4.66 5.33
N MET A 121 5.02 3.89 4.53
CA MET A 121 5.16 2.44 4.46
C MET A 121 6.52 2.02 3.91
N ALA A 122 7.00 2.66 2.84
CA ALA A 122 8.31 2.38 2.25
C ALA A 122 9.45 2.65 3.24
N ASP A 123 9.41 3.82 3.89
CA ASP A 123 10.43 4.26 4.83
C ASP A 123 10.52 3.31 6.03
N ALA A 124 9.38 2.95 6.61
CA ALA A 124 9.34 2.11 7.80
C ALA A 124 9.64 0.62 7.52
N ALA A 125 9.22 0.11 6.37
CA ALA A 125 9.58 -1.23 5.92
C ALA A 125 11.06 -1.31 5.49
N GLY A 126 11.70 -0.18 5.18
CA GLY A 126 13.01 -0.14 4.54
C GLY A 126 12.97 -0.76 3.13
N ALA A 127 11.89 -0.54 2.40
CA ALA A 127 11.70 -1.01 1.03
C ALA A 127 11.84 0.16 0.05
N PRO A 128 12.32 -0.05 -1.20
CA PRO A 128 12.39 1.02 -2.17
C PRO A 128 11.00 1.57 -2.48
N PHE A 129 10.80 2.89 -2.36
CA PHE A 129 9.54 3.56 -2.67
C PHE A 129 8.98 3.15 -4.04
N HIS A 130 9.82 3.11 -5.08
CA HIS A 130 9.40 2.71 -6.42
C HIS A 130 8.82 1.29 -6.47
N SER A 131 9.35 0.34 -5.69
CA SER A 131 8.82 -1.02 -5.63
C SER A 131 7.42 -1.05 -5.02
N LEU A 132 7.18 -0.28 -3.95
CA LEU A 132 5.86 -0.16 -3.34
C LEU A 132 4.88 0.66 -4.19
N ALA A 133 5.35 1.71 -4.87
CA ALA A 133 4.54 2.47 -5.82
C ALA A 133 4.08 1.57 -6.97
N VAL A 134 4.98 0.76 -7.55
CA VAL A 134 4.63 -0.22 -8.59
C VAL A 134 3.64 -1.26 -8.06
N LEU A 135 3.85 -1.78 -6.85
CA LEU A 135 2.95 -2.75 -6.24
C LEU A 135 1.53 -2.18 -6.09
N ASN A 136 1.40 -0.95 -5.59
CA ASN A 136 0.12 -0.30 -5.37
C ASN A 136 -0.56 0.16 -6.67
N LEU A 137 0.21 0.59 -7.67
CA LEU A 137 -0.29 1.11 -8.96
C LEU A 137 -0.26 0.08 -10.09
N ARG A 138 -0.06 -1.20 -9.77
CA ARG A 138 0.19 -2.26 -10.77
C ARG A 138 -0.94 -2.42 -11.79
N ASN A 139 -2.18 -2.15 -11.39
CA ASN A 139 -3.34 -2.32 -12.25
C ASN A 139 -3.39 -1.21 -13.29
N GLU A 140 -3.11 0.02 -12.85
CA GLU A 140 -3.08 1.23 -13.66
C GLU A 140 -1.92 1.16 -14.66
N ILE A 141 -0.74 0.70 -14.22
CA ILE A 141 0.40 0.50 -15.12
C ILE A 141 0.04 -0.51 -16.22
N ARG A 142 -0.60 -1.63 -15.88
CA ARG A 142 -1.02 -2.64 -16.86
C ARG A 142 -2.08 -2.14 -17.84
N GLN A 143 -2.94 -1.21 -17.43
CA GLN A 143 -3.97 -0.64 -18.30
C GLN A 143 -3.41 0.46 -19.23
N THR A 144 -2.34 1.12 -18.81
CA THR A 144 -1.78 2.29 -19.51
C THR A 144 -0.54 1.97 -20.33
N THR A 145 -0.04 0.74 -20.24
CA THR A 145 1.18 0.30 -20.95
C THR A 145 0.96 -1.00 -21.71
N SER A 146 1.92 -1.31 -22.57
CA SER A 146 1.98 -2.57 -23.30
C SER A 146 2.37 -3.80 -22.43
N PHE A 147 2.52 -3.64 -21.11
CA PHE A 147 2.97 -4.72 -20.23
C PHE A 147 1.91 -5.81 -20.03
N ASN A 148 2.17 -6.98 -20.63
CA ASN A 148 1.41 -8.20 -20.40
C ASN A 148 2.24 -9.15 -19.53
N ALA A 149 1.69 -9.51 -18.36
CA ALA A 149 2.40 -10.24 -17.31
C ALA A 149 2.41 -11.76 -17.51
#